data_AF-A0A166K5N3-F1
#
_entry.id   AF-A0A166K5N3-F1
#
_cell.length_a   1.000
_cell.length_b   1.000
_cell.length_c   1.000
_cell.angle_alpha   90.00
_cell.angle_beta   90.00
_cell.angle_gamma   90.00
#
_symmetry.space_group_name_H-M   'P 1'
#
loop_
_entity.id
_entity.type
_entity.pdbx_description
1 polymer ?
#
loop_
_entity_poly.entity_id
_entity_poly.type
_entity_poly.pdbx_seq_one_letter_code
_entity_poly.pdbx_strand_id
1 'polypeptide(L)'
;MAFFLTSTITTLSVITLIATLMGSACTVYMMIGKPINGLLGLISAFGYIYINWTAGHYASVLDQIVFVLLIDLPLIFTWKTWGHRIENGVKFMKLRGWVLTIISMLILWWPITLIYTKLGDTNPLWDALTLIIGAAASILVVKGYGDSYSLWLLSDAVMIVLWATALVAGYSASSLPMLLTITFYLVTSLYGKFFSIWKSDKKEAQEVEVD
;
A
#
# COMPACT_ATOMS: atom_id res chain seq x y z
N MET A 1 -16.35 1.43 8.46
CA MET A 1 -17.82 1.66 8.31
C MET A 1 -18.67 0.53 8.91
N ALA A 2 -18.36 -0.76 8.70
CA ALA A 2 -19.17 -1.87 9.22
C ALA A 2 -19.32 -1.90 10.77
N PHE A 3 -18.25 -1.57 11.52
CA PHE A 3 -18.30 -1.54 12.99
C PHE A 3 -19.26 -0.50 13.59
N PHE A 4 -19.51 0.63 12.91
CA PHE A 4 -20.44 1.67 13.43
C PHE A 4 -21.91 1.28 13.27
N LEU A 5 -22.22 0.31 12.41
CA LEU A 5 -23.60 -0.11 12.15
C LEU A 5 -24.07 -1.19 13.12
N THR A 6 -23.16 -1.85 13.85
CA THR A 6 -23.47 -3.06 14.64
C THR A 6 -22.91 -3.09 16.06
N SER A 7 -22.08 -2.11 16.45
CA SER A 7 -21.43 -2.09 17.77
C SER A 7 -21.48 -0.72 18.45
N THR A 8 -21.20 -0.70 19.75
CA THR A 8 -21.16 0.53 20.55
C THR A 8 -20.08 1.47 20.03
N ILE A 9 -20.43 2.75 19.90
CA ILE A 9 -19.45 3.78 19.51
C ILE A 9 -18.48 3.96 20.68
N THR A 10 -17.21 3.65 20.44
CA THR A 10 -16.12 3.81 21.41
C THR A 10 -15.07 4.76 20.85
N THR A 11 -14.20 5.28 21.70
CA THR A 11 -13.05 6.08 21.26
C THR A 11 -12.21 5.32 20.23
N LEU A 12 -11.99 4.01 20.45
CA LEU A 12 -11.26 3.17 19.52
C LEU A 12 -11.97 3.07 18.16
N SER A 13 -13.30 2.90 18.14
CA SER A 13 -14.03 2.84 16.87
C SER A 13 -13.94 4.16 16.10
N VAL A 14 -14.01 5.31 16.77
CA VAL A 14 -13.84 6.64 16.15
C VAL A 14 -12.44 6.80 15.55
N ILE A 15 -11.39 6.43 16.28
CA ILE A 15 -10.01 6.47 15.77
C ILE A 15 -9.89 5.56 14.55
N THR A 16 -10.41 4.33 14.60
CA THR A 16 -10.42 3.40 13.47
C THR A 16 -11.12 3.98 12.25
N LEU A 17 -12.27 4.65 12.44
CA LEU A 17 -12.97 5.29 11.32
C LEU A 17 -12.13 6.39 10.69
N ILE A 18 -11.57 7.30 11.49
CA ILE A 18 -10.72 8.39 10.98
C ILE A 18 -9.51 7.81 10.26
N ALA A 19 -8.81 6.85 10.87
CA ALA A 19 -7.65 6.19 10.28
C ALA A 19 -8.00 5.53 8.94
N THR A 20 -9.13 4.82 8.88
CA THR A 20 -9.62 4.19 7.64
C THR A 20 -9.92 5.24 6.58
N LEU A 21 -10.65 6.30 6.91
CA LEU A 21 -11.02 7.34 5.95
C LEU A 21 -9.80 8.09 5.41
N MET A 22 -8.83 8.40 6.27
CA MET A 22 -7.58 9.05 5.86
C MET A 22 -6.72 8.13 4.99
N GLY A 23 -6.68 6.83 5.30
CA GLY A 23 -5.98 5.83 4.49
C GLY A 23 -6.65 5.63 3.13
N SER A 24 -7.98 5.56 3.09
CA SER A 24 -8.72 5.51 1.82
C SER A 24 -8.51 6.79 1.00
N ALA A 25 -8.52 7.96 1.64
CA ALA A 25 -8.25 9.21 0.96
C ALA A 25 -6.81 9.26 0.42
N CYS A 26 -5.82 8.76 1.16
CA CYS A 26 -4.43 8.76 0.69
C CYS A 26 -4.26 7.92 -0.58
N THR A 27 -4.88 6.74 -0.69
CA THR A 27 -4.78 5.93 -1.92
C THR A 27 -5.46 6.61 -3.12
N VAL A 28 -6.57 7.30 -2.89
CA VAL A 28 -7.25 8.13 -3.91
C VAL A 28 -6.35 9.29 -4.35
N TYR A 29 -5.73 10.03 -3.43
CA TYR A 29 -4.84 11.13 -3.83
C TYR A 29 -3.54 10.64 -4.47
N MET A 30 -3.07 9.45 -4.08
CA MET A 30 -1.92 8.80 -4.70
C MET A 30 -2.23 8.43 -6.16
N MET A 31 -3.40 7.84 -6.44
CA MET A 31 -3.77 7.44 -7.80
C MET A 31 -3.93 8.63 -8.75
N ILE A 32 -4.26 9.83 -8.26
CA ILE A 32 -4.26 11.05 -9.08
C ILE A 32 -2.95 11.87 -8.99
N GLY A 33 -1.92 11.32 -8.34
CA GLY A 33 -0.58 11.89 -8.32
C GLY A 33 -0.37 13.10 -7.41
N LYS A 34 -1.23 13.33 -6.42
CA LYS A 34 -1.15 14.51 -5.54
C LYS A 34 -0.31 14.19 -4.31
N PRO A 35 0.66 15.06 -3.92
CA PRO A 35 1.57 14.80 -2.81
C PRO A 35 0.88 14.87 -1.44
N ILE A 36 -0.33 15.44 -1.36
CA ILE A 36 -1.16 15.45 -0.15
C ILE A 36 -1.43 14.04 0.40
N ASN A 37 -1.31 13.01 -0.46
CA ASN A 37 -1.42 11.63 -0.02
C ASN A 37 -0.47 11.31 1.14
N GLY A 38 0.74 11.90 1.19
CA GLY A 38 1.68 11.61 2.27
C GLY A 38 1.23 12.14 3.63
N LEU A 39 0.55 13.30 3.65
CA LEU A 39 -0.02 13.83 4.90
C LEU A 39 -1.22 12.99 5.37
N LEU A 40 -2.10 12.61 4.44
CA LEU A 40 -3.26 11.78 4.74
C LEU A 40 -2.84 10.37 5.19
N GLY A 41 -1.83 9.80 4.52
CA GLY A 41 -1.20 8.54 4.90
C GLY A 41 -0.61 8.61 6.29
N LEU A 42 0.13 9.68 6.62
CA LEU A 42 0.71 9.85 7.95
C LEU A 42 -0.35 9.90 9.06
N ILE A 43 -1.45 10.62 8.85
CA ILE A 43 -2.57 10.68 9.81
C ILE A 43 -3.21 9.30 9.97
N SER A 44 -3.40 8.58 8.86
CA SER A 44 -3.90 7.20 8.88
C SER A 44 -2.98 6.25 9.65
N ALA A 45 -1.69 6.31 9.36
CA ALA A 45 -0.66 5.46 9.95
C ALA A 45 -0.57 5.67 11.46
N PHE A 46 -0.62 6.90 11.98
CA PHE A 46 -0.65 7.12 13.43
C PHE A 46 -1.88 6.49 14.09
N GLY A 47 -3.05 6.58 13.44
CA GLY A 47 -4.25 5.91 13.92
C GLY A 47 -4.09 4.39 13.96
N TYR A 48 -3.60 3.78 12.87
CA TYR A 48 -3.38 2.33 12.81
C TYR A 48 -2.24 1.85 13.70
N ILE A 49 -1.19 2.62 13.92
CA ILE A 49 -0.15 2.32 14.91
C ILE A 49 -0.77 2.22 16.29
N TYR A 50 -1.57 3.21 16.70
CA TYR A 50 -2.25 3.18 17.98
C TYR A 50 -3.18 1.96 18.11
N ILE A 51 -4.05 1.72 17.12
CA ILE A 51 -5.00 0.60 17.11
C ILE A 51 -4.27 -0.74 17.23
N ASN A 52 -3.30 -1.00 16.35
CA ASN A 52 -2.58 -2.26 16.31
C ASN A 52 -1.71 -2.46 17.56
N TRP A 53 -1.10 -1.41 18.08
CA TRP A 53 -0.35 -1.48 19.34
C TRP A 53 -1.25 -1.89 20.51
N THR A 54 -2.43 -1.26 20.65
CA THR A 54 -3.37 -1.58 21.73
C THR A 54 -3.92 -3.01 21.63
N ALA A 55 -3.96 -3.59 20.44
CA ALA A 55 -4.43 -4.94 20.19
C ALA A 55 -3.28 -5.98 20.10
N GLY A 56 -2.02 -5.57 20.33
CA GLY A 56 -0.85 -6.48 20.32
C GLY A 56 -0.40 -6.94 18.93
N HIS A 57 -0.91 -6.35 17.85
CA HIS A 57 -0.54 -6.68 16.46
C HIS A 57 0.72 -5.92 16.03
N TYR A 58 1.87 -6.27 16.61
CA TYR A 58 3.12 -5.52 16.39
C TYR A 58 3.66 -5.62 14.96
N ALA A 59 3.39 -6.71 14.24
CA ALA A 59 3.71 -6.82 12.82
C ALA A 59 2.97 -5.76 11.98
N SER A 60 1.69 -5.54 12.27
CA SER A 60 0.92 -4.47 11.62
C SER A 60 1.38 -3.07 12.01
N VAL A 61 1.97 -2.88 13.20
CA VAL A 61 2.65 -1.62 13.56
C VAL A 61 3.89 -1.42 12.70
N LEU A 62 4.68 -2.47 12.47
CA LEU A 62 5.83 -2.43 11.59
C LEU A 62 5.44 -2.05 10.15
N ASP A 63 4.33 -2.59 9.62
CA ASP A 63 3.79 -2.20 8.31
C ASP A 63 3.61 -0.68 8.21
N GLN A 64 2.94 -0.08 9.19
CA GLN A 64 2.67 1.36 9.20
C GLN A 64 3.96 2.17 9.24
N ILE A 65 4.94 1.75 10.06
CA ILE A 65 6.24 2.42 10.14
C ILE A 65 6.96 2.38 8.79
N VAL A 66 6.94 1.25 8.10
CA VAL A 66 7.55 1.11 6.77
C VAL A 66 6.88 2.04 5.77
N PHE A 67 5.55 2.10 5.72
CA PHE A 67 4.84 3.02 4.80
C PHE A 67 5.09 4.49 5.14
N VAL A 68 5.17 4.85 6.42
CA VAL A 68 5.52 6.20 6.86
C VAL A 68 6.91 6.60 6.34
N LEU A 69 7.88 5.70 6.46
CA LEU A 69 9.25 5.96 6.03
C LEU A 69 9.42 5.98 4.51
N LEU A 70 8.67 5.15 3.78
CA LEU A 70 8.84 4.96 2.35
C LEU A 70 7.92 5.83 1.49
N ILE A 71 6.78 6.29 2.01
CA ILE A 71 5.80 7.11 1.30
C ILE A 71 5.60 8.44 2.01
N ASP A 72 5.09 8.41 3.24
CA ASP A 72 4.49 9.59 3.86
C ASP A 72 5.51 10.71 4.09
N LEU A 73 6.59 10.40 4.80
CA LEU A 73 7.65 11.37 5.08
C LEU A 73 8.34 11.84 3.79
N PRO A 74 8.76 10.96 2.86
CA PRO A 74 9.33 11.40 1.59
C PRO A 74 8.43 12.38 0.82
N LEU A 75 7.12 12.14 0.75
CA LEU A 75 6.19 13.02 0.04
C LEU A 75 5.95 14.33 0.77
N ILE A 76 5.85 14.30 2.10
CA ILE A 76 5.76 15.52 2.92
C ILE A 76 7.02 16.36 2.74
N PHE A 77 8.21 15.78 2.73
CA PHE A 77 9.44 16.55 2.58
C PHE A 77 9.68 17.05 1.16
N THR A 78 9.20 16.30 0.15
CA THR A 78 9.41 16.66 -1.26
C THR A 78 8.23 17.38 -1.91
N TRP A 79 7.17 17.70 -1.15
CA TRP A 79 5.88 18.19 -1.67
C TRP A 79 6.01 19.37 -2.65
N LYS A 80 6.91 20.33 -2.36
CA LYS A 80 7.16 21.51 -3.23
C LYS A 80 7.74 21.15 -4.59
N THR A 81 8.53 20.08 -4.64
CA THR A 81 9.23 19.60 -5.84
C THR A 81 8.56 18.40 -6.49
N TRP A 82 7.44 17.94 -5.93
CA TRP A 82 6.77 16.72 -6.38
C TRP A 82 6.27 16.84 -7.81
N GLY A 83 5.71 18.01 -8.18
CA GLY A 83 5.24 18.27 -9.53
C GLY A 83 6.31 17.96 -10.59
N HIS A 84 7.54 18.44 -10.40
CA HIS A 84 8.66 18.19 -11.31
C HIS A 84 9.02 16.70 -11.50
N ARG A 85 8.69 15.82 -10.55
CA ARG A 85 8.98 14.37 -10.68
C ARG A 85 8.05 13.66 -11.65
N ILE A 86 6.85 14.20 -11.86
CA ILE A 86 5.80 13.63 -12.70
C ILE A 86 5.42 14.54 -13.87
N GLU A 87 6.03 15.73 -13.96
CA GLU A 87 5.77 16.77 -14.98
C GLU A 87 5.98 16.25 -16.41
N ASN A 88 7.04 15.47 -16.64
CA ASN A 88 7.35 14.85 -17.93
C ASN A 88 6.79 13.41 -18.03
N GLY A 89 5.72 13.12 -17.31
CA GLY A 89 5.14 11.78 -17.21
C GLY A 89 5.89 10.85 -16.23
N VAL A 90 5.29 9.70 -15.99
CA VAL A 90 5.82 8.69 -15.07
C VAL A 90 6.84 7.77 -15.77
N LYS A 91 7.82 7.29 -15.01
CA LYS A 91 8.87 6.39 -15.52
C LYS A 91 8.39 4.94 -15.50
N PHE A 92 8.97 4.14 -16.38
CA PHE A 92 8.79 2.69 -16.38
C PHE A 92 10.13 1.94 -16.37
N MET A 93 10.19 0.88 -15.59
CA MET A 93 11.36 0.02 -15.45
C MET A 93 11.54 -0.84 -16.70
N LYS A 94 12.78 -0.93 -17.16
CA LYS A 94 13.20 -1.95 -18.13
C LYS A 94 13.25 -3.32 -17.43
N LEU A 95 13.35 -4.40 -18.23
CA LEU A 95 13.43 -5.78 -17.73
C LEU A 95 14.46 -5.96 -16.60
N ARG A 96 15.65 -5.37 -16.74
CA ARG A 96 16.70 -5.44 -15.70
C ARG A 96 16.23 -4.87 -14.35
N GLY A 97 15.48 -3.77 -14.35
CA GLY A 97 14.93 -3.17 -13.12
C GLY A 97 13.89 -4.07 -12.45
N TRP A 98 13.02 -4.69 -13.25
CA TRP A 98 12.05 -5.68 -12.77
C TRP A 98 12.73 -6.90 -12.15
N VAL A 99 13.75 -7.47 -12.81
CA VAL A 99 14.52 -8.62 -12.30
C VAL A 99 15.18 -8.28 -10.97
N LEU A 100 15.85 -7.12 -10.86
CA LEU A 100 16.46 -6.68 -9.60
C LEU A 100 15.44 -6.47 -8.49
N THR A 101 14.26 -5.93 -8.82
CA THR A 101 13.18 -5.72 -7.85
C THR A 101 12.67 -7.06 -7.30
N ILE A 102 12.38 -8.03 -8.18
CA ILE A 102 11.90 -9.36 -7.78
C ILE A 102 12.94 -10.10 -6.93
N ILE A 103 14.21 -10.09 -7.35
CA ILE A 103 15.30 -10.72 -6.58
C ILE A 103 15.42 -10.08 -5.20
N SER A 104 15.38 -8.74 -5.11
CA SER A 104 15.46 -8.03 -3.84
C SER A 104 14.30 -8.37 -2.91
N MET A 105 13.07 -8.46 -3.46
CA MET A 105 11.89 -8.88 -2.69
C MET A 105 12.06 -10.29 -2.14
N LEU A 106 12.50 -11.26 -2.96
CA LEU A 106 12.71 -12.64 -2.52
C LEU A 106 13.79 -12.75 -1.44
N ILE A 107 14.88 -11.99 -1.56
CA ILE A 107 15.96 -11.97 -0.56
C ILE A 107 15.47 -11.39 0.77
N LEU A 108 14.68 -10.31 0.74
CA LEU A 108 14.20 -9.63 1.94
C LEU A 108 13.01 -10.36 2.59
N TRP A 109 12.22 -11.11 1.83
CA TRP A 109 11.03 -11.78 2.32
C TRP A 109 11.30 -12.73 3.50
N TRP A 110 12.39 -13.52 3.43
CA TRP A 110 12.70 -14.47 4.51
C TRP A 110 13.11 -13.78 5.83
N PRO A 111 14.06 -12.83 5.86
CA PRO A 111 14.35 -12.06 7.07
C PRO A 111 13.12 -11.36 7.66
N ILE A 112 12.25 -10.77 6.83
CA ILE A 112 11.02 -10.14 7.31
C ILE A 112 10.06 -11.18 7.90
N THR A 113 9.91 -12.35 7.28
CA THR A 113 9.12 -13.46 7.85
C THR A 113 9.59 -13.84 9.26
N LEU A 114 10.91 -13.89 9.49
CA LEU A 114 11.47 -14.17 10.82
C LEU A 114 11.14 -13.06 11.82
N ILE A 115 11.14 -11.80 11.38
CA ILE A 115 10.72 -10.67 12.22
C ILE A 115 9.23 -10.81 12.57
N TYR A 116 8.36 -11.10 11.60
CA TYR A 116 6.91 -11.26 11.83
C TYR A 116 6.63 -12.39 12.81
N THR A 117 7.33 -13.52 12.64
CA THR A 117 7.24 -14.65 13.56
C THR A 117 7.61 -14.26 14.99
N LYS A 118 8.69 -13.47 15.17
CA LYS A 118 9.11 -12.96 16.49
C LYS A 118 8.13 -11.94 17.08
N LEU A 119 7.41 -11.22 16.24
CA LEU A 119 6.37 -10.27 16.63
C LEU A 119 5.03 -10.95 16.96
N GLY A 120 4.95 -12.29 16.87
CA GLY A 120 3.74 -13.06 17.16
C GLY A 120 2.67 -12.96 16.08
N ASP A 121 3.08 -12.67 14.84
CA ASP A 121 2.16 -12.57 13.72
C ASP A 121 1.45 -13.91 13.43
N THR A 122 0.17 -13.84 13.02
CA THR A 122 -0.65 -15.04 12.77
C THR A 122 -0.33 -15.71 11.43
N ASN A 123 0.06 -14.93 10.42
CA ASN A 123 0.36 -15.43 9.07
C ASN A 123 1.69 -14.85 8.55
N PRO A 124 2.82 -15.10 9.25
CA PRO A 124 4.05 -14.35 9.06
C PRO A 124 4.62 -14.45 7.65
N LEU A 125 4.40 -15.56 6.94
CA LEU A 125 4.83 -15.73 5.54
C LEU A 125 4.05 -14.81 4.59
N TRP A 126 2.73 -14.76 4.72
CA TRP A 126 1.85 -14.01 3.82
C TRP A 126 1.91 -12.50 4.12
N ASP A 127 1.94 -12.14 5.39
CA ASP A 127 1.97 -10.75 5.82
C ASP A 127 3.34 -10.11 5.50
N ALA A 128 4.44 -10.85 5.69
CA ALA A 128 5.77 -10.42 5.23
C ALA A 128 5.86 -10.27 3.70
N LEU A 129 5.21 -11.17 2.94
CA LEU A 129 5.20 -11.08 1.47
C LEU A 129 4.49 -9.80 1.03
N THR A 130 3.34 -9.52 1.64
CA THR A 130 2.55 -8.32 1.35
C THR A 130 3.32 -7.05 1.71
N LEU A 131 3.97 -7.01 2.88
CA LEU A 131 4.83 -5.87 3.25
C LEU A 131 5.94 -5.64 2.23
N ILE A 132 6.64 -6.70 1.82
CA ILE A 132 7.77 -6.55 0.89
C ILE A 132 7.33 -6.05 -0.48
N ILE A 133 6.21 -6.55 -1.00
CA ILE A 133 5.64 -6.05 -2.26
C ILE A 133 5.22 -4.59 -2.10
N GLY A 134 4.53 -4.25 -1.01
CA GLY A 134 4.11 -2.88 -0.71
C GLY A 134 5.30 -1.92 -0.52
N ALA A 135 6.36 -2.35 0.15
CA ALA A 135 7.58 -1.56 0.34
C ALA A 135 8.29 -1.28 -0.98
N ALA A 136 8.38 -2.28 -1.86
CA ALA A 136 8.91 -2.09 -3.21
C ALA A 136 8.03 -1.11 -4.02
N ALA A 137 6.70 -1.28 -3.96
CA ALA A 137 5.75 -0.37 -4.60
C ALA A 137 5.88 1.08 -4.09
N SER A 138 6.08 1.24 -2.78
CA SER A 138 6.30 2.52 -2.09
C SER A 138 7.55 3.24 -2.61
N ILE A 139 8.66 2.52 -2.74
CA ILE A 139 9.90 3.07 -3.29
C ILE A 139 9.70 3.50 -4.75
N LEU A 140 9.00 2.71 -5.55
CA LEU A 140 8.74 3.01 -6.95
C LEU A 140 7.85 4.26 -7.10
N VAL A 141 6.77 4.37 -6.33
CA VAL A 141 5.85 5.52 -6.46
C VAL A 141 6.53 6.83 -6.10
N VAL A 142 7.31 6.88 -5.01
CA VAL A 142 8.06 8.09 -4.61
C VAL A 142 9.16 8.45 -5.63
N LYS A 143 9.71 7.47 -6.34
CA LYS A 143 10.64 7.70 -7.46
C LYS A 143 9.95 8.08 -8.76
N GLY A 144 8.63 8.14 -8.80
CA GLY A 144 7.84 8.49 -9.99
C GLY A 144 7.70 7.35 -11.00
N TYR A 145 7.80 6.09 -10.57
CA TYR A 145 7.59 4.92 -11.45
C TYR A 145 6.14 4.45 -11.44
N GLY A 146 5.53 4.36 -12.62
CA GLY A 146 4.17 3.82 -12.81
C GLY A 146 4.07 2.31 -12.58
N ASP A 147 5.21 1.60 -12.56
CA ASP A 147 5.28 0.18 -12.18
C ASP A 147 4.83 -0.09 -10.74
N SER A 148 4.84 0.92 -9.87
CA SER A 148 4.31 0.83 -8.50
C SER A 148 2.92 0.21 -8.47
N TYR A 149 2.03 0.60 -9.39
CA TYR A 149 0.67 0.06 -9.49
C TYR A 149 0.61 -1.41 -9.92
N SER A 150 1.61 -1.94 -10.62
CA SER A 150 1.71 -3.39 -10.85
C SER A 150 2.01 -4.15 -9.56
N LEU A 151 2.84 -3.57 -8.68
CA LEU A 151 3.15 -4.17 -7.38
C LEU A 151 1.99 -4.02 -6.40
N TRP A 152 1.29 -2.87 -6.39
CA TRP A 152 0.08 -2.70 -5.57
C TRP A 152 -0.99 -3.73 -5.95
N LEU A 153 -1.26 -3.94 -7.25
CA LEU A 153 -2.18 -4.98 -7.71
C LEU A 153 -1.76 -6.39 -7.31
N LEU A 154 -0.46 -6.69 -7.33
CA LEU A 154 0.07 -7.98 -6.86
C LEU A 154 -0.17 -8.15 -5.36
N SER A 155 0.11 -7.12 -4.57
CA SER A 155 -0.15 -7.08 -3.12
C SER A 155 -1.63 -7.27 -2.82
N ASP A 156 -2.51 -6.57 -3.55
CA ASP A 156 -3.97 -6.68 -3.41
C ASP A 156 -4.46 -8.10 -3.72
N ALA A 157 -3.92 -8.73 -4.77
CA ALA A 157 -4.28 -10.10 -5.13
C ALA A 157 -3.87 -11.12 -4.05
N VAL A 158 -2.65 -11.00 -3.50
CA VAL A 158 -2.18 -11.83 -2.39
C VAL A 158 -3.09 -11.68 -1.17
N MET A 159 -3.41 -10.44 -0.82
CA MET A 159 -4.28 -10.11 0.31
C MET A 159 -5.71 -10.62 0.11
N ILE A 160 -6.28 -10.53 -1.10
CA ILE A 160 -7.60 -11.10 -1.40
C ILE A 160 -7.60 -12.61 -1.16
N VAL A 161 -6.59 -13.33 -1.63
CA VAL A 161 -6.49 -14.78 -1.42
C VAL A 161 -6.38 -15.11 0.07
N LEU A 162 -5.51 -14.42 0.80
CA LEU A 162 -5.33 -14.60 2.24
C LEU A 162 -6.66 -14.40 2.99
N TRP A 163 -7.33 -13.27 2.79
CA TRP A 163 -8.52 -12.95 3.57
C TRP A 163 -9.79 -13.65 3.08
N ALA A 164 -9.85 -14.07 1.80
CA ALA A 164 -10.93 -14.92 1.30
C ALA A 164 -10.85 -16.32 1.93
N THR A 165 -9.65 -16.90 2.01
CA THR A 165 -9.48 -18.20 2.70
C THR A 165 -9.77 -18.08 4.19
N ALA A 166 -9.39 -16.97 4.83
CA ALA A 166 -9.75 -16.67 6.22
C ALA A 166 -11.26 -16.59 6.46
N LEU A 167 -11.98 -15.95 5.52
CA LEU A 167 -13.43 -15.84 5.60
C LEU A 167 -14.12 -17.19 5.41
N VAL A 168 -13.71 -17.97 4.39
CA VAL A 168 -14.31 -19.29 4.10
C VAL A 168 -14.05 -20.28 5.22
N ALA A 169 -12.85 -20.27 5.81
CA ALA A 169 -12.50 -21.14 6.93
C ALA A 169 -13.04 -20.64 8.28
N GLY A 170 -13.53 -19.40 8.36
CA GLY A 170 -14.16 -18.83 9.56
C GLY A 170 -13.21 -18.62 10.74
N TYR A 171 -11.89 -18.59 10.52
CA TYR A 171 -10.91 -18.53 11.63
C TYR A 171 -10.59 -17.11 12.10
N SER A 172 -10.99 -16.06 11.36
CA SER A 172 -10.70 -14.67 11.74
C SER A 172 -11.92 -13.76 11.61
N ALA A 173 -12.26 -13.09 12.72
CA ALA A 173 -13.32 -12.08 12.77
C ALA A 173 -13.00 -10.84 11.90
N SER A 174 -11.73 -10.62 11.57
CA SER A 174 -11.28 -9.50 10.73
C SER A 174 -11.46 -9.76 9.23
N SER A 175 -11.80 -10.97 8.82
CA SER A 175 -11.79 -11.37 7.40
C SER A 175 -12.68 -10.51 6.50
N LEU A 176 -13.93 -10.28 6.90
CA LEU A 176 -14.86 -9.48 6.11
C LEU A 176 -14.44 -7.99 6.04
N PRO A 177 -14.14 -7.31 7.18
CA PRO A 177 -13.59 -5.95 7.14
C PRO A 177 -12.34 -5.81 6.27
N MET A 178 -11.40 -6.76 6.35
CA MET A 178 -10.17 -6.72 5.56
C MET A 178 -10.47 -6.85 4.07
N LEU A 179 -11.31 -7.80 3.65
CA LEU A 179 -11.72 -7.95 2.24
C LEU A 179 -12.36 -6.69 1.67
N LEU A 180 -13.20 -5.99 2.45
CA LEU A 180 -13.79 -4.71 2.01
C LEU A 180 -12.72 -3.64 1.80
N THR A 181 -11.77 -3.52 2.73
CA THR A 181 -10.65 -2.57 2.62
C THR A 181 -9.76 -2.89 1.42
N ILE A 182 -9.40 -4.16 1.22
CA ILE A 182 -8.55 -4.58 0.10
C ILE A 182 -9.29 -4.43 -1.23
N THR A 183 -10.61 -4.61 -1.26
CA THR A 183 -11.41 -4.32 -2.46
C THR A 183 -11.35 -2.84 -2.82
N PHE A 184 -11.43 -1.95 -1.83
CA PHE A 184 -11.24 -0.51 -2.06
C PHE A 184 -9.84 -0.21 -2.61
N TYR A 185 -8.79 -0.80 -2.01
CA TYR A 185 -7.42 -0.63 -2.50
C TYR A 185 -7.24 -1.17 -3.91
N LEU A 186 -7.77 -2.36 -4.21
CA LEU A 186 -7.79 -2.94 -5.55
C LEU A 186 -8.40 -1.98 -6.58
N VAL A 187 -9.54 -1.36 -6.26
CA VAL A 187 -10.17 -0.38 -7.17
C VAL A 187 -9.25 0.83 -7.40
N THR A 188 -8.63 1.36 -6.35
CA THR A 188 -7.68 2.48 -6.50
C THR A 188 -6.41 2.07 -7.25
N SER A 189 -5.95 0.84 -7.07
CA SER A 189 -4.80 0.26 -7.76
C SER A 189 -5.09 0.05 -9.25
N LEU A 190 -6.27 -0.46 -9.59
CA LEU A 190 -6.75 -0.60 -10.97
C LEU A 190 -6.89 0.77 -11.63
N TYR A 191 -7.51 1.73 -10.95
CA TYR A 191 -7.63 3.09 -11.46
C TYR A 191 -6.25 3.71 -11.71
N GLY A 192 -5.35 3.61 -10.72
CA GLY A 192 -3.98 4.07 -10.85
C GLY A 192 -3.28 3.45 -12.05
N LYS A 193 -3.38 2.13 -12.23
CA LYS A 193 -2.71 1.41 -13.31
C LYS A 193 -3.20 1.78 -14.71
N PHE A 194 -4.51 1.97 -14.88
CA PHE A 194 -5.12 1.99 -16.21
C PHE A 194 -5.73 3.35 -16.61
N PHE A 195 -6.13 4.18 -15.66
CA PHE A 195 -6.94 5.38 -15.93
C PHE A 195 -6.35 6.68 -15.40
N SER A 196 -5.17 6.62 -14.77
CA SER A 196 -4.55 7.77 -14.13
C SER A 196 -3.27 8.23 -14.81
N ILE A 197 -2.59 9.23 -14.22
CA ILE A 197 -1.27 9.68 -14.63
C ILE A 197 -0.18 8.60 -14.58
N TRP A 198 -0.44 7.49 -13.85
CA TRP A 198 0.50 6.39 -13.67
C TRP A 198 0.40 5.32 -14.76
N LYS A 199 -0.50 5.48 -15.73
CA LYS A 199 -0.68 4.54 -16.84
C LYS A 199 0.51 4.58 -17.79
N SER A 200 0.78 3.44 -18.43
CA SER A 200 1.83 3.34 -19.44
C SER A 200 1.29 3.79 -20.79
N ASP A 201 1.61 5.01 -21.19
CA ASP A 201 1.30 5.54 -22.52
C ASP A 201 2.38 5.10 -23.51
N LYS A 202 2.38 3.81 -23.87
CA LYS A 202 3.29 3.23 -24.86
C LYS A 202 3.21 3.87 -26.25
N LYS A 203 2.24 4.76 -26.51
CA LYS A 203 2.07 5.46 -27.79
C LYS A 203 3.07 6.60 -28.01
N GLU A 204 3.47 7.35 -26.98
CA GLU A 204 4.43 8.47 -27.15
C GLU A 204 5.88 7.99 -27.28
N ALA A 205 6.22 6.81 -26.73
CA ALA A 205 7.58 6.27 -26.82
C ALA A 205 7.96 5.77 -28.23
N GLN A 206 6.99 5.57 -29.12
CA GLN A 206 7.24 5.15 -30.51
C GLN A 206 7.36 6.32 -31.49
N GLU A 207 6.81 7.50 -31.16
CA GLU A 207 6.91 8.68 -32.05
C GLU A 207 8.27 9.38 -31.94
N VAL A 208 8.99 9.24 -30.81
CA VAL A 208 10.32 9.84 -30.60
C VAL A 208 11.47 9.01 -31.21
N GLU A 209 11.24 7.74 -31.55
CA GLU A 209 12.27 6.87 -32.17
C GLU A 209 12.29 6.96 -33.71
N VAL A 210 11.40 7.75 -34.34
CA VAL A 210 11.24 7.84 -35.80
C VAL A 210 11.68 9.19 -36.39
N ASP A 211 12.06 10.16 -35.56
CA ASP A 211 12.60 11.48 -35.99
C ASP A 211 14.13 11.60 -35.81
#